data_AF-A0A7S4HGU7-F1
#
_entry.id   AF-A0A7S4HGU7-F1
#
_cell.length_a   1.000
_cell.length_b   1.000
_cell.length_c   1.000
_cell.angle_alpha   90.00
_cell.angle_beta   90.00
_cell.angle_gamma   90.00
#
_symmetry.space_group_name_H-M   'P 1'
#
loop_
_entity.id
_entity.type
_entity.pdbx_description
1 polymer ?
#
loop_
_entity_poly.entity_id
_entity_poly.type
_entity_poly.pdbx_seq_one_letter_code
_entity_poly.pdbx_strand_id
1 'polypeptide(L)'
;DVFSPPKGHPNSKPFHDHVLHFGWSDGKVAVRHYQVVPPLHDKSKEGDSLVEIGPRFTLTPIKLFEGLFGGETLYMSGTYVTPNTVRAERKRKRSSKTLAHVQAKEARRERVNVKGVDKMPHDPLNKADLFAE
;
A
#
# COMPACT_ATOMS: atom_id res chain seq x y z
N ASP A 1 4.52 -30.01 -1.80
CA ASP A 1 4.43 -30.48 -3.19
C ASP A 1 3.85 -29.40 -4.11
N VAL A 2 4.43 -28.19 -4.13
CA VAL A 2 3.89 -27.05 -4.93
C VAL A 2 4.99 -26.35 -5.72
N PHE A 3 6.13 -26.08 -5.07
CA PHE A 3 7.26 -25.38 -5.67
C PHE A 3 8.37 -26.31 -6.17
N SER A 4 8.21 -27.62 -6.01
CA SER A 4 9.20 -28.63 -6.40
C SER A 4 8.71 -29.37 -7.64
N PRO A 5 9.56 -29.62 -8.64
CA PRO A 5 9.20 -30.48 -9.75
C PRO A 5 8.99 -31.92 -9.23
N PRO A 6 7.93 -32.62 -9.68
CA PRO A 6 7.72 -34.00 -9.27
C PRO A 6 8.82 -34.90 -9.82
N LYS A 7 9.10 -36.00 -9.10
CA LYS A 7 10.12 -36.96 -9.50
C LYS A 7 9.78 -37.55 -10.87
N GLY A 8 10.72 -37.49 -11.81
CA GLY A 8 10.56 -38.06 -13.15
C GLY A 8 9.74 -37.19 -14.11
N HIS A 9 9.52 -35.91 -13.79
CA HIS A 9 8.90 -34.99 -14.73
C HIS A 9 9.69 -34.94 -16.05
N PRO A 10 9.06 -35.07 -17.23
CA PRO A 10 9.76 -35.22 -18.52
C PRO A 10 10.68 -34.02 -18.86
N ASN A 11 10.35 -32.83 -18.35
CA ASN A 11 11.15 -31.62 -18.54
C ASN A 11 12.10 -31.32 -17.37
N SER A 12 12.19 -32.21 -16.37
CA SER A 12 13.18 -32.06 -15.30
C SER A 12 14.57 -32.40 -15.82
N LYS A 13 15.57 -31.63 -15.38
CA LYS A 13 16.97 -31.86 -15.69
C LYS A 13 17.67 -32.50 -14.48
N PRO A 14 18.71 -33.33 -14.68
CA PRO A 14 19.36 -34.06 -13.58
C PRO A 14 20.27 -33.20 -12.69
N PHE A 15 20.33 -31.87 -12.90
CA PHE A 15 21.22 -30.95 -12.22
C PHE A 15 20.46 -29.83 -11.49
N HIS A 16 21.09 -29.28 -10.45
CA HIS A 16 20.59 -28.15 -9.68
C HIS A 16 21.08 -26.84 -10.31
N ASP A 17 20.18 -26.15 -11.01
CA ASP A 17 20.50 -24.87 -11.68
C ASP A 17 20.07 -23.66 -10.84
N HIS A 18 19.04 -23.82 -9.99
CA HIS A 18 18.47 -22.71 -9.23
C HIS A 18 17.90 -23.13 -7.87
N VAL A 19 17.79 -22.15 -6.97
CA VAL A 19 17.27 -22.28 -5.60
C VAL A 19 16.20 -21.23 -5.36
N LEU A 20 15.07 -21.66 -4.80
CA LEU A 20 14.05 -20.78 -4.23
C LEU A 20 14.25 -20.66 -2.72
N HIS A 21 14.42 -19.44 -2.22
CA HIS A 21 14.56 -19.14 -0.80
C HIS A 21 13.26 -18.54 -0.25
N PHE A 22 12.82 -19.06 0.91
CA PHE A 22 11.66 -18.58 1.66
C PHE A 22 12.13 -18.01 3.00
N GLY A 23 12.13 -16.70 3.15
CA GLY A 23 12.47 -16.01 4.39
C GLY A 23 11.22 -15.50 5.10
N TRP A 24 11.09 -15.74 6.40
CA TRP A 24 9.99 -15.20 7.21
C TRP A 24 10.44 -13.97 8.00
N SER A 25 9.72 -12.86 7.85
CA SER A 25 9.96 -11.64 8.62
C SER A 25 8.70 -10.78 8.68
N ASP A 26 8.40 -10.20 9.85
CA ASP A 26 7.28 -9.27 10.05
C ASP A 26 5.92 -9.80 9.52
N GLY A 27 5.62 -11.07 9.79
CA GLY A 27 4.35 -11.69 9.35
C GLY A 27 4.26 -11.91 7.84
N LYS A 28 5.37 -11.80 7.10
CA LYS A 28 5.44 -11.92 5.64
C LYS A 28 6.50 -12.95 5.25
N VAL A 29 6.22 -13.68 4.17
CA VAL A 29 7.17 -14.59 3.54
C VAL A 29 7.80 -13.89 2.34
N ALA A 30 9.09 -13.57 2.42
CA ALA A 30 9.87 -13.11 1.28
C ALA A 30 10.35 -14.31 0.46
N VAL A 31 10.03 -14.33 -0.83
CA VAL A 31 10.45 -15.35 -1.77
C VAL A 31 11.48 -14.78 -2.74
N ARG A 32 12.61 -15.48 -2.88
CA ARG A 32 13.71 -15.11 -3.79
C ARG A 32 14.12 -16.28 -4.65
N HIS A 33 14.56 -15.98 -5.87
CA HIS A 33 14.95 -16.98 -6.86
C HIS A 33 16.39 -16.72 -7.33
N TYR A 34 17.27 -17.68 -7.06
CA TYR A 34 18.70 -17.61 -7.31
C TYR A 34 19.15 -18.67 -8.30
N GLN A 35 20.05 -18.33 -9.22
CA GLN A 35 20.85 -19.28 -9.98
C GLN A 35 22.05 -19.72 -9.17
N VAL A 36 22.40 -20.99 -9.29
CA VAL A 36 23.67 -21.52 -8.81
C VAL A 36 24.72 -21.34 -9.91
N VAL A 37 25.75 -20.56 -9.63
CA VAL A 37 26.86 -20.28 -10.56
C VAL A 37 28.14 -20.90 -10.00
N PRO A 38 28.59 -22.03 -10.57
CA PRO A 38 29.83 -22.67 -10.16
C PRO A 38 31.05 -21.81 -10.56
N PRO A 39 32.21 -21.98 -9.89
CA PRO A 39 33.43 -21.20 -10.13
C PRO A 39 34.18 -21.64 -11.41
N LEU A 40 33.49 -21.70 -12.56
CA LEU A 40 34.03 -22.24 -13.81
C LEU A 40 35.22 -21.44 -14.38
N HIS A 41 35.24 -20.13 -14.14
CA HIS A 41 36.25 -19.22 -14.71
C HIS A 41 37.31 -18.75 -13.71
N ASP A 42 37.12 -19.00 -12.42
CA ASP A 42 37.95 -18.46 -11.36
C ASP A 42 38.27 -19.55 -10.33
N LYS A 43 39.31 -20.34 -10.61
CA LYS A 43 39.73 -21.48 -9.77
C LYS A 43 40.17 -21.08 -8.35
N SER A 44 40.31 -19.78 -8.10
CA SER A 44 40.63 -19.23 -6.77
C SER A 44 39.42 -19.21 -5.82
N LYS A 45 38.20 -19.27 -6.37
CA LYS A 45 36.97 -19.27 -5.59
C LYS A 45 36.57 -20.71 -5.26
N GLU A 46 36.63 -21.04 -3.98
CA GLU A 46 36.08 -22.28 -3.46
C GLU A 46 34.58 -22.08 -3.16
N GLY A 47 33.73 -22.79 -3.87
CA GLY A 47 32.28 -22.83 -3.64
C GLY A 47 31.43 -22.19 -4.74
N ASP A 48 30.16 -22.62 -4.78
CA ASP A 48 29.17 -22.10 -5.71
C ASP A 48 28.68 -20.72 -5.27
N SER A 49 28.53 -19.81 -6.22
CA SER A 49 27.99 -18.47 -5.98
C SER A 49 26.51 -18.40 -6.38
N LEU A 50 25.74 -17.52 -5.73
CA LEU A 50 24.31 -17.34 -6.03
C LEU A 50 24.08 -15.99 -6.71
N VAL A 51 23.44 -16.02 -7.87
CA VAL A 51 23.05 -14.81 -8.61
C VAL A 51 21.53 -14.75 -8.68
N GLU A 52 20.95 -13.60 -8.35
CA GLU A 52 19.49 -13.48 -8.33
C GLU A 52 18.92 -13.31 -9.74
N ILE A 53 18.06 -14.25 -10.15
CA ILE A 53 17.38 -14.24 -11.47
C ILE A 53 15.98 -13.59 -11.35
N GLY A 54 15.30 -13.82 -10.21
CA GLY A 54 13.88 -13.45 -10.01
C GLY A 54 12.91 -14.49 -10.57
N PRO A 55 11.59 -14.42 -10.26
CA PRO A 55 10.87 -13.29 -9.67
C PRO A 55 11.13 -13.10 -8.17
N ARG A 56 10.96 -11.86 -7.72
CA ARG A 56 11.00 -11.44 -6.30
C ARG A 56 9.58 -11.09 -5.87
N PHE A 57 9.10 -11.69 -4.80
CA PHE A 57 7.79 -11.32 -4.25
C PHE A 57 7.70 -11.62 -2.76
N THR A 58 6.72 -10.98 -2.12
CA THR A 58 6.43 -11.15 -0.70
C THR A 58 4.99 -11.60 -0.55
N LEU A 59 4.79 -12.72 0.13
CA LEU A 59 3.47 -13.25 0.44
C LEU A 59 3.08 -12.84 1.87
N THR A 60 1.85 -12.36 2.02
CA THR A 60 1.25 -12.11 3.32
C THR A 60 0.12 -13.12 3.50
N PRO A 61 0.18 -14.04 4.49
CA PRO A 61 -0.92 -14.95 4.76
C PRO A 61 -2.15 -14.15 5.22
N ILE A 62 -3.29 -14.38 4.56
CA ILE A 62 -4.54 -13.65 4.83
C ILE A 62 -5.49 -14.51 5.64
N LYS A 63 -5.88 -15.67 5.09
CA LYS A 63 -6.78 -16.63 5.71
C LYS A 63 -6.38 -18.06 5.33
N LEU A 64 -6.62 -19.01 6.23
CA LEU A 64 -6.54 -20.44 5.96
C LEU A 64 -7.91 -21.05 6.19
N PHE A 65 -8.37 -21.83 5.23
CA PHE A 65 -9.64 -22.54 5.29
C PHE A 65 -9.38 -24.04 5.49
N GLU A 66 -10.31 -24.71 6.16
CA GLU A 66 -10.24 -26.16 6.37
C GLU A 66 -10.35 -26.95 5.06
N GLY A 67 -11.20 -26.49 4.14
CA GLY A 67 -11.51 -27.19 2.88
C GLY A 67 -10.82 -26.60 1.65
N LEU A 68 -11.03 -27.26 0.52
CA LEU A 68 -10.61 -26.78 -0.79
C LEU A 68 -11.49 -25.60 -1.20
N PHE A 69 -10.90 -24.41 -1.29
CA PHE A 69 -11.56 -23.15 -1.70
C PHE A 69 -12.76 -22.71 -0.82
N GLY A 70 -12.92 -23.26 0.38
CA GLY A 70 -14.01 -22.93 1.30
C GLY A 70 -13.94 -23.70 2.62
N GLY A 71 -15.00 -23.60 3.43
CA GLY A 71 -15.08 -24.21 4.76
C GLY A 71 -14.79 -23.21 5.88
N GLU A 72 -14.65 -23.72 7.10
CA GLU A 72 -14.40 -22.88 8.28
C GLU A 72 -13.03 -22.17 8.17
N THR A 73 -12.97 -20.93 8.67
CA THR A 73 -11.72 -20.17 8.71
C THR A 73 -10.91 -20.60 9.93
N LEU A 74 -9.90 -21.42 9.72
CA LEU A 74 -9.00 -21.90 10.77
C LEU A 74 -8.03 -20.81 11.24
N TYR A 75 -7.65 -19.93 10.33
CA TYR A 75 -6.75 -18.81 10.61
C TYR A 75 -7.18 -17.57 9.85
N MET A 76 -7.11 -16.43 10.51
CA MET A 76 -7.27 -15.11 9.90
C MET A 76 -6.20 -14.19 10.46
N SER A 77 -5.46 -13.51 9.58
CA SER A 77 -4.45 -12.54 9.99
C SER A 77 -5.11 -11.34 10.67
N GLY A 78 -4.72 -11.06 11.91
CA GLY A 78 -5.17 -9.88 12.65
C GLY A 78 -4.53 -8.57 12.19
N THR A 79 -3.40 -8.64 11.47
CA THR A 79 -2.64 -7.46 11.03
C THR A 79 -2.89 -7.10 9.57
N TYR A 80 -3.46 -8.01 8.78
CA TYR A 80 -3.70 -7.78 7.36
C TYR A 80 -4.86 -6.81 7.14
N VAL A 81 -4.55 -5.66 6.53
CA VAL A 81 -5.54 -4.69 6.06
C VAL A 81 -5.59 -4.74 4.54
N THR A 82 -6.80 -4.89 3.99
CA THR A 82 -6.96 -4.96 2.53
C THR A 82 -6.54 -3.63 1.87
N PRO A 83 -5.93 -3.66 0.67
CA PRO A 83 -5.62 -2.42 -0.05
C PRO A 83 -6.86 -1.56 -0.34
N ASN A 84 -8.03 -2.21 -0.49
CA ASN A 84 -9.30 -1.52 -0.71
C ASN A 84 -9.75 -0.71 0.51
N THR A 85 -9.63 -1.25 1.72
CA THR A 85 -9.96 -0.50 2.95
C THR A 85 -9.02 0.68 3.12
N VAL A 86 -7.71 0.53 2.88
CA VAL A 86 -6.75 1.65 2.91
C VAL A 86 -7.11 2.72 1.87
N ARG A 87 -7.46 2.32 0.64
CA ARG A 87 -7.90 3.25 -0.42
C ARG A 87 -9.20 3.97 -0.04
N ALA A 88 -10.17 3.25 0.51
CA ALA A 88 -11.44 3.81 0.96
C ALA A 88 -11.23 4.81 2.11
N GLU A 89 -10.39 4.48 3.09
CA GLU A 89 -10.05 5.37 4.20
C GLU A 89 -9.36 6.65 3.69
N ARG A 90 -8.40 6.52 2.76
CA ARG A 90 -7.75 7.67 2.12
C ARG A 90 -8.75 8.56 1.38
N LYS A 91 -9.75 7.97 0.70
CA LYS A 91 -10.83 8.72 0.04
C LYS A 91 -11.71 9.43 1.05
N ARG A 92 -12.08 8.77 2.16
CA ARG A 92 -12.91 9.35 3.24
C ARG A 92 -12.21 10.52 3.94
N LYS A 93 -10.90 10.42 4.18
CA LYS A 93 -10.09 11.54 4.72
C LYS A 93 -10.00 12.74 3.77
N ARG A 94 -10.05 12.49 2.46
CA ARG A 94 -10.10 13.58 1.46
C ARG A 94 -11.48 14.21 1.42
N SER A 95 -12.56 13.41 1.43
CA SER A 95 -13.92 13.94 1.39
C SER A 95 -14.27 14.75 2.64
N SER A 96 -13.78 14.37 3.83
CA SER A 96 -14.03 15.16 5.04
C SER A 96 -13.44 16.58 4.97
N LYS A 97 -12.27 16.74 4.37
CA LYS A 97 -11.68 18.07 4.12
C LYS A 97 -12.54 18.90 3.16
N THR A 98 -13.04 18.28 2.10
CA THR A 98 -13.94 18.96 1.15
C THR A 98 -15.25 19.36 1.82
N LEU A 99 -15.85 18.47 2.62
CA LEU A 99 -17.06 18.77 3.38
C LEU A 99 -16.85 19.93 4.35
N ALA A 100 -15.74 19.95 5.08
CA ALA A 100 -15.39 21.07 5.97
C ALA A 100 -15.25 22.40 5.20
N HIS A 101 -14.67 22.37 4.00
CA HIS A 101 -14.57 23.57 3.16
C HIS A 101 -15.94 24.05 2.67
N VAL A 102 -16.83 23.13 2.29
CA VAL A 102 -18.22 23.46 1.90
C VAL A 102 -18.98 24.06 3.09
N GLN A 103 -18.91 23.44 4.27
CA GLN A 103 -19.54 23.95 5.49
C GLN A 103 -19.01 25.33 5.89
N ALA A 104 -17.69 25.57 5.79
CA ALA A 104 -17.11 26.89 6.05
C ALA A 104 -17.60 27.95 5.05
N LYS A 105 -17.78 27.57 3.78
CA LYS A 105 -18.33 28.45 2.75
C LYS A 105 -19.80 28.76 3.00
N GLU A 106 -20.60 27.77 3.39
CA GLU A 106 -22.01 27.94 3.77
C GLU A 106 -22.14 28.83 5.01
N ALA A 107 -21.39 28.56 6.08
CA ALA A 107 -21.38 29.39 7.28
C ALA A 107 -20.95 30.84 6.99
N ARG A 108 -19.98 31.05 6.10
CA ARG A 108 -19.61 32.40 5.63
C ARG A 108 -20.78 33.06 4.88
N ARG A 109 -21.46 32.33 3.99
CA ARG A 109 -22.61 32.83 3.25
C ARG A 109 -23.76 33.22 4.17
N GLU A 110 -24.05 32.41 5.18
CA GLU A 110 -25.07 32.70 6.20
C GLU A 110 -24.71 33.92 7.04
N ARG A 111 -23.45 34.05 7.48
CA ARG A 111 -22.98 35.26 8.18
C ARG A 111 -23.21 36.52 7.36
N VAL A 112 -22.84 36.49 6.08
CA VAL A 112 -23.04 37.63 5.16
C VAL A 112 -24.53 37.91 4.90
N ASN A 113 -25.38 36.89 4.80
CA ASN A 113 -26.82 37.08 4.58
C ASN A 113 -27.56 37.60 5.82
N VAL A 114 -27.24 37.09 7.02
CA VAL A 114 -27.97 37.42 8.25
C VAL A 114 -27.50 38.73 8.87
N LYS A 115 -26.18 39.00 8.86
CA LYS A 115 -25.61 40.23 9.46
C LYS A 115 -25.33 41.33 8.42
N GLY A 116 -25.52 41.06 7.14
CA GLY A 116 -24.91 41.84 6.06
C GLY A 116 -23.41 41.53 5.96
N VAL A 117 -22.72 42.11 4.97
CA VAL A 117 -21.25 42.21 5.02
C VAL A 117 -20.92 42.88 6.35
N ASP A 118 -20.01 42.32 7.16
CA ASP A 118 -19.52 42.98 8.38
C ASP A 118 -19.17 44.41 7.98
N LYS A 119 -20.04 45.37 8.34
CA LYS A 119 -19.77 46.77 8.06
C LYS A 119 -18.59 47.09 8.94
N MET A 120 -17.46 47.46 8.33
CA MET A 120 -16.38 48.08 9.09
C MET A 120 -17.01 49.19 9.94
N PRO A 121 -16.59 49.34 11.20
CA PRO A 121 -17.07 50.44 12.03
C PRO A 121 -16.91 51.73 11.22
N HIS A 122 -17.98 52.54 11.20
CA HIS A 122 -18.03 53.77 10.41
C HIS A 122 -16.83 54.65 10.79
N ASP A 123 -16.02 54.99 9.80
CA ASP A 123 -14.86 55.86 9.99
C ASP A 123 -15.36 57.32 9.99
N PRO A 124 -15.26 58.05 11.12
CA PRO A 124 -15.74 59.42 11.22
C PRO A 124 -15.02 60.40 10.28
N LEU A 125 -13.90 60.00 9.64
CA LEU A 125 -13.14 60.81 8.67
C LEU A 125 -13.37 60.38 7.20
N ASN A 126 -14.43 59.61 6.92
CA ASN A 126 -14.73 59.18 5.57
C ASN A 126 -15.02 60.37 4.63
N LYS A 127 -14.20 60.52 3.59
CA LYS A 127 -14.30 61.62 2.61
C LYS A 127 -15.67 61.69 1.92
N ALA A 128 -16.37 60.57 1.77
CA ALA A 128 -17.70 60.56 1.18
C ALA A 128 -18.74 61.32 2.02
N ASP A 129 -18.57 61.34 3.35
CA ASP A 129 -19.46 62.04 4.29
C ASP A 129 -18.98 63.47 4.56
N LEU A 130 -17.67 63.73 4.47
CA LEU A 130 -17.07 65.06 4.71
C LEU A 130 -17.37 66.11 3.63
N PHE A 131 -17.68 65.68 2.40
CA PHE A 131 -17.93 66.58 1.26
C PHE A 131 -19.35 66.45 0.71
N ALA A 132 -20.26 65.85 1.47
CA ALA A 132 -21.68 65.76 1.14
C ALA A 132 -22.43 67.01 1.63
N GLU A 133 -22.08 68.17 1.07
CA GLU A 133 -22.84 69.43 1.16
C GLU A 133 -22.64 70.23 -0.13
#